data_AF-A1IKE4-F1
#
_entry.id   AF-A1IKE4-F1
#
_cell.length_a   1.000
_cell.length_b   1.000
_cell.length_c   1.000
_cell.angle_alpha   90.00
_cell.angle_beta   90.00
_cell.angle_gamma   90.00
#
_symmetry.space_group_name_H-M   'P 1'
#
loop_
_entity.id
_entity.type
_entity.pdbx_description
1 polymer ?
#
loop_
_entity_poly.entity_id
_entity_poly.type
_entity_poly.pdbx_seq_one_letter_code
_entity_poly.pdbx_strand_id
1 'polypeptide(L)'
;LGVTDARYINTLKLFLTGVSPLEYMAHRGFAHVGRQLAGPGAQVACQMQSLDELRHFQTQIHSMSNYNKFYNGFQNWRHQHDRVWYLSVPKSFFDDAITAGPFEYMIAIGFAFEYVLTNLLFVPFISGAAYNGDMGAMAFGFSAQSDES
;
A
#
# COMPACT_ATOMS: atom_id res chain seq x y z
N LEU A 1 -4.43 13.28 19.77
CA LEU A 1 -4.77 12.93 18.37
C LEU A 1 -6.15 13.52 18.10
N GLY A 2 -6.23 14.53 17.23
CA GLY A 2 -7.42 15.38 17.05
C GLY A 2 -8.30 14.97 15.88
N VAL A 3 -8.52 13.67 15.68
CA VAL A 3 -9.45 13.16 14.66
C VAL A 3 -10.90 13.41 15.09
N THR A 4 -11.82 13.45 14.13
CA THR A 4 -13.25 13.71 14.35
C THR A 4 -13.92 12.77 15.35
N ASP A 5 -13.62 11.46 15.28
CA ASP A 5 -14.18 10.42 16.14
C ASP A 5 -13.26 9.19 16.20
N ALA A 6 -13.20 8.49 17.34
CA ALA A 6 -12.39 7.29 17.48
C ALA A 6 -12.78 6.14 16.53
N ARG A 7 -13.99 6.15 15.97
CA ARG A 7 -14.45 5.20 14.94
C ARG A 7 -13.63 5.30 13.66
N TYR A 8 -13.16 6.50 13.28
CA TYR A 8 -12.28 6.71 12.12
C TYR A 8 -11.00 5.87 12.21
N ILE A 9 -10.50 5.65 13.43
CA ILE A 9 -9.27 4.88 13.66
C ILE A 9 -9.39 3.43 13.15
N ASN A 10 -10.61 2.87 13.02
CA ASN A 10 -10.78 1.55 12.42
C ASN A 10 -10.41 1.51 10.93
N THR A 11 -10.60 2.61 10.20
CA THR A 11 -10.15 2.75 8.81
C THR A 11 -8.63 2.63 8.71
N LEU A 12 -7.89 3.26 9.62
CA LEU A 12 -6.43 3.16 9.67
C LEU A 12 -5.94 1.76 10.04
N LYS A 13 -6.66 1.03 10.92
CA LYS A 13 -6.35 -0.37 11.23
C LYS A 13 -6.48 -1.25 9.98
N LEU A 14 -7.56 -1.05 9.21
CA LEU A 14 -7.77 -1.77 7.97
C LEU A 14 -6.68 -1.46 6.95
N PHE A 15 -6.28 -0.19 6.83
CA PHE A 15 -5.21 0.23 5.93
C PHE A 15 -3.87 -0.41 6.32
N LEU A 16 -3.44 -0.30 7.59
CA LEU A 16 -2.16 -0.88 8.05
C LEU A 16 -2.10 -2.41 7.90
N THR A 17 -3.22 -3.09 8.10
CA THR A 17 -3.25 -4.57 8.08
C THR A 17 -3.57 -5.13 6.71
N GLY A 18 -4.28 -4.40 5.87
CA GLY A 18 -4.77 -4.84 4.56
C GLY A 18 -4.00 -4.27 3.38
N VAL A 19 -3.65 -2.98 3.40
CA VAL A 19 -3.06 -2.24 2.26
C VAL A 19 -1.54 -2.11 2.42
N SER A 20 -1.05 -1.66 3.58
CA SER A 20 0.41 -1.48 3.77
C SER A 20 1.26 -2.72 3.47
N PRO A 21 0.84 -3.96 3.80
CA PRO A 21 1.59 -5.15 3.41
C PRO A 21 1.65 -5.37 1.89
N LEU A 22 0.70 -4.82 1.14
CA LEU A 22 0.65 -4.90 -0.33
C LEU A 22 1.74 -4.02 -0.96
N GLU A 23 2.02 -2.82 -0.43
CA GLU A 23 3.14 -2.00 -0.90
C GLU A 23 4.47 -2.76 -0.78
N TYR A 24 4.65 -3.49 0.32
CA TYR A 24 5.85 -4.32 0.48
C TYR A 24 5.90 -5.48 -0.52
N MET A 25 4.75 -6.03 -0.91
CA MET A 25 4.67 -7.06 -1.94
C MET A 25 4.88 -6.48 -3.34
N ALA A 26 4.35 -5.29 -3.62
CA ALA A 26 4.57 -4.54 -4.85
C ALA A 26 6.06 -4.22 -5.03
N HIS A 27 6.72 -3.72 -3.98
CA HIS A 27 8.18 -3.54 -3.94
C HIS A 27 8.91 -4.81 -4.39
N ARG A 28 8.58 -5.96 -3.80
CA ARG A 28 9.22 -7.24 -4.14
C ARG A 28 8.91 -7.70 -5.55
N GLY A 29 7.67 -7.52 -6.01
CA GLY A 29 7.23 -7.91 -7.34
C GLY A 29 7.91 -7.06 -8.42
N PHE A 30 7.91 -5.75 -8.28
CA PHE A 30 8.61 -4.84 -9.20
C PHE A 30 10.13 -5.06 -9.19
N ALA A 31 10.75 -5.33 -8.03
CA ALA A 31 12.17 -5.70 -7.97
C ALA A 31 12.45 -7.00 -8.75
N HIS A 32 11.57 -8.00 -8.62
CA HIS A 32 11.68 -9.26 -9.34
C HIS A 32 11.53 -9.04 -10.86
N VAL A 33 10.44 -8.39 -11.29
CA VAL A 33 10.14 -8.16 -12.70
C VAL A 33 11.18 -7.24 -13.35
N GLY A 34 11.69 -6.23 -12.63
CA GLY A 34 12.78 -5.36 -13.07
C GLY A 34 14.10 -6.09 -13.32
N ARG A 35 14.26 -7.32 -12.82
CA ARG A 35 15.37 -8.21 -13.19
C ARG A 35 15.05 -9.12 -14.38
N GLN A 36 13.78 -9.51 -14.57
CA GLN A 36 13.37 -10.49 -15.58
C GLN A 36 13.11 -9.87 -16.97
N LEU A 37 12.63 -8.64 -17.03
CA LEU A 37 12.36 -7.97 -18.31
C LEU A 37 13.67 -7.69 -19.06
N ALA A 38 13.71 -7.91 -20.37
CA ALA A 38 14.93 -7.75 -21.17
C ALA A 38 15.21 -6.29 -21.60
N GLY A 39 14.19 -5.44 -21.64
CA GLY A 39 14.32 -4.05 -22.08
C GLY A 39 14.84 -3.15 -20.96
N PRO A 40 15.97 -2.43 -21.13
CA PRO A 40 16.56 -1.63 -20.06
C PRO A 40 15.63 -0.52 -19.56
N GLY A 41 14.80 0.06 -20.43
CA GLY A 41 13.80 1.04 -20.01
C GLY A 41 12.77 0.45 -19.03
N ALA A 42 12.27 -0.76 -19.32
CA ALA A 42 11.33 -1.45 -18.44
C ALA A 42 12.00 -1.89 -17.13
N GLN A 43 13.26 -2.33 -17.18
CA GLN A 43 14.04 -2.68 -15.99
C GLN A 43 14.18 -1.50 -15.04
N VAL A 44 14.63 -0.34 -15.55
CA VAL A 44 14.82 0.88 -14.75
C VAL A 44 13.49 1.38 -14.20
N ALA A 45 12.43 1.40 -15.01
CA ALA A 45 11.09 1.78 -14.56
C ALA A 45 10.59 0.89 -13.40
N CYS A 46 10.70 -0.43 -13.53
CA CYS A 46 10.33 -1.35 -12.46
C CYS A 46 11.20 -1.16 -11.20
N GLN A 47 12.48 -0.87 -11.34
CA GLN A 47 13.37 -0.64 -10.19
C GLN A 47 13.04 0.67 -9.45
N MET A 48 12.69 1.72 -10.18
CA MET A 48 12.20 2.98 -9.60
C MET A 48 10.88 2.75 -8.86
N GLN A 49 9.90 2.12 -9.52
CA GLN A 49 8.63 1.75 -8.87
C GLN A 49 8.88 0.94 -7.60
N SER A 50 9.73 -0.08 -7.66
CA SER A 50 10.10 -0.87 -6.48
C SER A 50 10.62 -0.01 -5.31
N LEU A 51 11.39 1.05 -5.58
CA LEU A 51 11.87 1.95 -4.51
C LEU A 51 10.73 2.80 -3.95
N ASP A 52 9.83 3.28 -4.80
CA ASP A 52 8.66 4.05 -4.39
C ASP A 52 7.73 3.21 -3.51
N GLU A 53 7.46 1.96 -3.88
CA GLU A 53 6.66 1.04 -3.06
C GLU A 53 7.27 0.76 -1.68
N LEU A 54 8.61 0.66 -1.62
CA LEU A 54 9.30 0.52 -0.34
C LEU A 54 9.18 1.78 0.52
N ARG A 55 9.27 2.96 -0.12
CA ARG A 55 9.04 4.25 0.52
C ARG A 55 7.60 4.34 1.02
N HIS A 56 6.60 3.92 0.24
CA HIS A 56 5.19 3.91 0.65
C HIS A 56 4.97 3.02 1.86
N PHE A 57 5.43 1.76 1.80
CA PHE A 57 5.36 0.84 2.92
C PHE A 57 5.93 1.43 4.23
N GLN A 58 7.14 1.98 4.17
CA GLN A 58 7.81 2.51 5.35
C GLN A 58 7.12 3.77 5.89
N THR A 59 6.74 4.69 5.00
CA THR A 59 6.09 5.95 5.40
C THR A 59 4.70 5.74 5.96
N GLN A 60 3.94 4.75 5.46
CA GLN A 60 2.66 4.33 6.03
C GLN A 60 2.82 3.77 7.46
N ILE A 61 3.82 2.90 7.70
CA ILE A 61 4.11 2.41 9.05
C ILE A 61 4.48 3.57 9.99
N HIS A 62 5.32 4.50 9.54
CA HIS A 62 5.73 5.64 10.34
C HIS A 62 4.56 6.60 10.63
N SER A 63 3.70 6.88 9.65
CA SER A 63 2.53 7.76 9.82
C SER A 63 1.53 7.19 10.84
N MET A 64 1.38 5.87 10.86
CA MET A 64 0.48 5.17 11.80
C MET A 64 1.13 4.79 13.13
N SER A 65 2.44 4.97 13.29
CA SER A 65 3.19 4.60 14.50
C SER A 65 2.68 5.29 15.76
N ASN A 66 2.23 6.55 15.66
CA ASN A 66 1.66 7.27 16.79
C ASN A 66 0.27 6.74 17.16
N TYR A 67 -0.58 6.36 16.20
CA TYR A 67 -1.88 5.76 16.48
C TYR A 67 -1.73 4.42 17.22
N ASN A 68 -0.75 3.60 16.83
CA ASN A 68 -0.45 2.33 17.50
C ASN A 68 -0.08 2.49 18.99
N LYS A 69 0.47 3.63 19.42
CA LYS A 69 0.81 3.87 20.83
C LYS A 69 -0.42 4.11 21.71
N PHE A 70 -1.51 4.61 21.12
CA PHE A 70 -2.69 5.09 21.87
C PHE A 70 -3.97 4.31 21.57
N TYR A 71 -4.00 3.49 20.52
CA TYR A 71 -5.17 2.73 20.10
C TYR A 71 -4.84 1.27 19.81
N ASN A 72 -5.79 0.39 20.12
CA ASN A 72 -5.68 -1.05 19.89
C ASN A 72 -5.89 -1.42 18.41
N GLY A 73 -5.35 -2.57 18.02
CA GLY A 73 -5.58 -3.23 16.73
C GLY A 73 -4.48 -2.98 15.69
N PHE A 74 -3.54 -2.09 15.98
CA PHE A 74 -2.37 -1.82 15.14
C PHE A 74 -1.19 -2.74 15.46
N GLN A 75 -1.15 -3.36 16.64
CA GLN A 75 -0.10 -4.29 17.03
C GLN A 75 -0.11 -5.55 16.14
N ASN A 76 1.06 -6.16 15.90
CA ASN A 76 1.19 -7.42 15.15
C ASN A 76 0.57 -7.39 13.75
N TRP A 77 0.41 -6.22 13.12
CA TRP A 77 -0.25 -6.06 11.82
C TRP A 77 0.30 -7.00 10.73
N ARG A 78 1.62 -7.25 10.71
CA ARG A 78 2.25 -8.17 9.75
C ARG A 78 1.82 -9.62 9.95
N HIS A 79 1.75 -10.06 11.22
CA HIS A 79 1.28 -11.40 11.57
C HIS A 79 -0.22 -11.55 11.27
N GLN A 80 -1.00 -10.49 11.50
CA GLN A 80 -2.42 -10.45 11.20
C GLN A 80 -2.68 -10.61 9.69
N HIS A 81 -1.97 -9.87 8.84
CA HIS A 81 -2.12 -9.94 7.38
C HIS A 81 -2.03 -11.39 6.83
N ASP A 82 -1.13 -12.19 7.39
CA ASP A 82 -0.94 -13.57 6.94
C ASP A 82 -1.97 -14.58 7.49
N ARG A 83 -2.80 -14.22 8.49
CA ARG A 83 -3.58 -15.20 9.28
C ARG A 83 -5.02 -14.82 9.57
N VAL A 84 -5.37 -13.55 9.58
CA VAL A 84 -6.74 -13.11 9.84
C VAL A 84 -7.56 -13.32 8.58
N TRP A 85 -8.73 -13.95 8.72
CA TRP A 85 -9.54 -14.43 7.61
C TRP A 85 -9.88 -13.35 6.57
N TYR A 86 -10.31 -12.14 6.97
CA TYR A 86 -10.68 -11.10 6.00
C TYR A 86 -9.45 -10.48 5.32
N LEU A 87 -8.26 -10.62 5.92
CA LEU A 87 -7.00 -10.20 5.33
C LEU A 87 -6.46 -11.22 4.32
N SER A 88 -7.05 -12.42 4.25
CA SER A 88 -6.74 -13.35 3.15
C SER A 88 -7.13 -12.77 1.80
N VAL A 89 -8.11 -11.85 1.74
CA VAL A 89 -8.58 -11.22 0.48
C VAL A 89 -7.47 -10.38 -0.18
N PRO A 90 -6.93 -9.32 0.47
CA PRO A 90 -5.82 -8.57 -0.11
C PRO A 90 -4.56 -9.42 -0.26
N LYS A 91 -4.29 -10.34 0.68
CA LYS A 91 -3.14 -11.22 0.61
C LYS A 91 -3.18 -12.13 -0.63
N SER A 92 -4.31 -12.81 -0.87
CA SER A 92 -4.42 -13.75 -2.01
C SER A 92 -4.34 -13.02 -3.34
N PHE A 93 -4.85 -11.79 -3.43
CA PHE A 93 -4.76 -10.96 -4.64
C PHE A 93 -3.29 -10.70 -5.03
N PHE A 94 -2.44 -10.29 -4.08
CA PHE A 94 -1.02 -10.05 -4.37
C PHE A 94 -0.19 -11.34 -4.45
N ASP A 95 -0.53 -12.38 -3.69
CA ASP A 95 0.12 -13.69 -3.81
C ASP A 95 -0.11 -14.28 -5.22
N ASP A 96 -1.31 -14.12 -5.79
CA ASP A 96 -1.63 -14.50 -7.18
C ASP A 96 -0.76 -13.71 -8.16
N ALA A 97 -0.81 -12.38 -8.11
CA ALA A 97 -0.07 -11.52 -9.03
C ALA A 97 1.46 -11.78 -9.00
N ILE A 98 2.07 -11.91 -7.81
CA ILE A 98 3.53 -12.07 -7.69
C ILE A 98 4.01 -13.47 -8.07
N THR A 99 3.13 -14.47 -8.06
CA THR A 99 3.45 -15.83 -8.50
C THR A 99 3.22 -16.05 -10.00
N ALA A 100 2.54 -15.11 -10.65
CA ALA A 100 2.35 -15.08 -12.09
C ALA A 100 3.65 -14.74 -12.87
N GLY A 101 3.57 -14.84 -14.20
CA GLY A 101 4.66 -14.42 -15.08
C GLY A 101 4.88 -12.90 -15.08
N PRO A 102 6.07 -12.41 -15.50
CA PRO A 102 6.41 -10.99 -15.41
C PRO A 102 5.47 -10.08 -16.21
N PHE A 103 4.92 -10.55 -17.33
CA PHE A 103 3.96 -9.77 -18.12
C PHE A 103 2.58 -9.70 -17.48
N GLU A 104 2.12 -10.80 -16.88
CA GLU A 104 0.86 -10.83 -16.16
C GLU A 104 0.92 -9.96 -14.91
N TYR A 105 2.04 -9.99 -14.17
CA TYR A 105 2.28 -9.06 -13.06
C TYR A 105 2.17 -7.59 -13.49
N MET A 106 2.78 -7.21 -14.63
CA MET A 106 2.71 -5.84 -15.13
C MET A 106 1.29 -5.44 -15.54
N ILE A 107 0.50 -6.37 -16.08
CA ILE A 107 -0.91 -6.10 -16.42
C ILE A 107 -1.76 -6.00 -15.14
N ALA A 108 -1.57 -6.91 -14.19
CA ALA A 108 -2.35 -6.98 -12.96
C ALA A 108 -2.06 -5.80 -12.02
N ILE A 109 -0.78 -5.57 -11.71
CA ILE A 109 -0.37 -4.51 -10.79
C ILE A 109 -0.16 -3.20 -11.54
N GLY A 110 0.81 -3.15 -12.46
CA GLY A 110 1.19 -1.90 -13.12
C GLY A 110 0.08 -1.22 -13.95
N PHE A 111 -0.81 -1.99 -14.58
CA PHE A 111 -1.92 -1.41 -15.35
C PHE A 111 -3.26 -1.46 -14.61
N ALA A 112 -3.74 -2.63 -14.21
CA ALA A 112 -5.09 -2.73 -13.66
C ALA A 112 -5.19 -2.08 -12.27
N PHE A 113 -4.25 -2.37 -11.37
CA PHE A 113 -4.29 -1.85 -10.00
C PHE A 113 -3.79 -0.39 -9.93
N GLU A 114 -2.56 -0.15 -10.37
CA GLU A 114 -1.85 1.14 -10.24
C GLU A 114 -2.40 2.23 -11.18
N TYR A 115 -3.00 1.87 -12.32
CA TYR A 115 -3.52 2.87 -13.26
C TYR A 115 -5.05 2.93 -13.29
N VAL A 116 -5.73 1.80 -13.55
CA VAL A 116 -7.19 1.78 -13.72
C VAL A 116 -7.93 1.96 -12.39
N LEU A 117 -7.47 1.28 -11.33
CA LEU A 117 -8.19 1.18 -10.05
C LEU A 117 -7.59 2.03 -8.92
N THR A 118 -6.39 2.58 -9.07
CA THR A 118 -5.65 3.27 -7.98
C THR A 118 -6.49 4.33 -7.28
N ASN A 119 -7.25 5.12 -8.06
CA ASN A 119 -8.08 6.19 -7.51
C ASN A 119 -9.22 5.69 -6.62
N LEU A 120 -9.72 4.47 -6.83
CA LEU A 120 -10.75 3.87 -5.98
C LEU A 120 -10.20 3.42 -4.62
N LEU A 121 -8.88 3.28 -4.49
CA LEU A 121 -8.21 3.02 -3.23
C LEU A 121 -7.69 4.34 -2.61
N PHE A 122 -6.88 5.08 -3.35
CA PHE A 122 -6.13 6.21 -2.82
C PHE A 122 -7.03 7.38 -2.41
N VAL A 123 -7.94 7.81 -3.29
CA VAL A 123 -8.77 9.01 -3.06
C VAL A 123 -9.66 8.83 -1.82
N PRO A 124 -10.39 7.72 -1.61
CA PRO A 124 -11.17 7.52 -0.40
C PRO A 124 -10.35 7.58 0.90
N PHE A 125 -9.13 7.01 0.93
CA PHE A 125 -8.30 7.03 2.13
C PHE A 125 -7.75 8.43 2.43
N ILE A 126 -7.18 9.11 1.43
CA ILE A 126 -6.54 10.42 1.63
C ILE A 126 -7.57 11.52 1.85
N SER A 127 -8.63 11.55 1.04
CA SER A 127 -9.73 12.52 1.26
C SER A 127 -10.44 12.22 2.58
N GLY A 128 -10.68 10.95 2.91
CA GLY A 128 -11.22 10.55 4.20
C GLY A 128 -10.38 11.05 5.38
N ALA A 129 -9.05 10.98 5.27
CA ALA A 129 -8.15 11.57 6.26
C ALA A 129 -8.33 13.09 6.40
N ALA A 130 -8.42 13.81 5.27
CA ALA A 130 -8.64 15.25 5.27
C ALA A 130 -9.96 15.65 5.97
N TYR A 131 -11.06 14.97 5.66
CA TYR A 131 -12.37 15.22 6.24
C TYR A 131 -12.51 14.76 7.70
N ASN A 132 -11.57 13.94 8.20
CA ASN A 132 -11.58 13.44 9.58
C ASN A 132 -10.46 14.02 10.46
N GLY A 133 -9.71 15.01 9.98
CA GLY A 133 -8.66 15.69 10.76
C GLY A 133 -7.40 14.86 10.98
N ASP A 134 -7.17 13.81 10.19
CA ASP A 134 -5.95 12.99 10.27
C ASP A 134 -4.85 13.59 9.40
N MET A 135 -4.04 14.46 9.99
CA MET A 135 -2.91 15.08 9.29
C MET A 135 -1.79 14.08 8.92
N GLY A 136 -1.68 12.94 9.61
CA GLY A 136 -0.64 11.95 9.35
C GLY A 136 -0.87 11.23 8.02
N ALA A 137 -2.08 10.68 7.85
CA ALA A 137 -2.47 10.03 6.60
C ALA A 137 -2.56 11.04 5.43
N MET A 138 -3.04 12.26 5.69
CA MET A 138 -3.07 13.32 4.68
C MET A 138 -1.68 13.71 4.16
N ALA A 139 -0.71 13.88 5.05
CA ALA A 139 0.66 14.23 4.67
C ALA A 139 1.33 13.12 3.85
N PHE A 140 1.08 11.85 4.20
CA PHE A 140 1.48 10.71 3.38
C PHE A 140 0.87 10.81 1.98
N GLY A 141 -0.45 10.99 1.87
CA GLY A 141 -1.14 11.04 0.59
C GLY A 141 -0.62 12.13 -0.35
N PHE A 142 -0.44 13.35 0.17
CA PHE A 142 0.16 14.42 -0.64
C PHE A 142 1.59 14.14 -1.07
N SER A 143 2.38 13.45 -0.22
CA SER A 143 3.76 13.10 -0.53
C SER A 143 3.90 11.94 -1.50
N ALA A 144 2.89 11.06 -1.61
CA ALA A 144 2.88 9.92 -2.52
C ALA A 144 2.30 10.28 -3.90
N GLN A 145 1.55 11.38 -4.02
CA GLN A 145 0.84 11.74 -5.25
C GLN A 145 1.74 11.87 -6.49
N SER A 146 2.99 12.32 -6.34
CA SER A 146 3.94 12.41 -7.46
C SER A 146 4.53 11.07 -7.87
N ASP A 147 4.47 10.09 -6.97
CA ASP A 147 4.98 8.74 -7.21
C ASP A 147 3.93 7.92 -7.99
N GLU A 148 2.64 8.30 -7.87
CA GLU A 148 1.45 7.67 -8.47
C GLU A 148 1.03 8.28 -9.84
N SER A 149 1.87 9.14 -10.45
CA SER A 149 1.50 9.98 -11.61
C SER A 149 1.97 9.47 -12.97
#